data_AF-A0A177LGH5-F1
#
_entry.id   AF-A0A177LGH5-F1
#
_cell.length_a   1.000
_cell.length_b   1.000
_cell.length_c   1.000
_cell.angle_alpha   90.00
_cell.angle_beta   90.00
_cell.angle_gamma   90.00
#
_symmetry.space_group_name_H-M   'P 1'
#
loop_
_entity.id
_entity.type
_entity.pdbx_description
1 polymer ?
#
loop_
_entity_poly.entity_id
_entity_poly.type
_entity_poly.pdbx_seq_one_letter_code
_entity_poly.pdbx_strand_id
1 'polypeptide(L)'
;MDEQNTVGSDTEMEVSDLLLANATELEQKRAERNEQEKTEDSLKLVISTATLECILCTNPFGTLIVNYDTPTIQQKKTATVKEKGSQSLVFMGNCKKSPQSASPCASVMQLDEWRDFGTSKSQNEIVLLQKSTIKCNYGNVDIRITDSGQINEPESIDTQGLPLPDEVLDDLEYIYYTEDGFYLGGSESSTKVYLSTQEEYGNAKKDKKWSLINKESNLLKENNKVLTHLKLINLSATCYGECSLEYNVDVKEELYAIAYVHFNHPENVAYGAKSTGAIDFRSKKPLERNNKTMQLAIGASINAYTNGFDFSNGADSWDGIDVLTGGSWNKWLSENHYRQRANGKNKGISDPKNISPDFYATAKKALEDKIASPKVSDKLKKDYHAKYAHLQPLIVYKESKTYKPLFEVVATYAVSIFYKTLK
;
A
#
# COMPACT_ATOMS: atom_id res chain seq x y z
N MET A 1 38.29 -29.95 -16.17
CA MET A 1 38.35 -30.04 -14.70
C MET A 1 37.85 -28.69 -14.24
N ASP A 2 36.55 -28.63 -14.00
CA ASP A 2 35.81 -27.41 -13.76
C ASP A 2 35.97 -26.99 -12.30
N GLU A 3 36.53 -25.79 -12.06
CA GLU A 3 36.40 -25.11 -10.78
C GLU A 3 35.08 -24.35 -10.79
N GLN A 4 34.11 -24.89 -10.07
CA GLN A 4 32.84 -24.23 -9.78
C GLN A 4 33.06 -23.11 -8.77
N ASN A 5 32.53 -21.94 -9.11
CA ASN A 5 32.55 -20.73 -8.32
C ASN A 5 31.34 -20.75 -7.37
N THR A 6 31.52 -21.25 -6.14
CA THR A 6 30.50 -21.26 -5.07
C THR A 6 30.86 -20.23 -4.00
N VAL A 7 30.50 -18.96 -4.21
CA VAL A 7 30.65 -17.89 -3.19
C VAL A 7 29.39 -17.00 -3.10
N GLY A 8 28.24 -17.45 -3.61
CA GLY A 8 27.02 -16.64 -3.72
C GLY A 8 25.81 -17.06 -2.90
N SER A 9 25.79 -18.27 -2.31
CA SER A 9 24.59 -18.81 -1.65
C SER A 9 24.50 -18.53 -0.15
N ASP A 10 25.64 -18.40 0.52
CA ASP A 10 25.69 -18.37 1.99
C ASP A 10 25.36 -16.96 2.53
N THR A 11 25.70 -15.93 1.77
CA THR A 11 25.43 -14.51 2.10
C THR A 11 23.95 -14.12 1.98
N GLU A 12 23.18 -14.72 1.07
CA GLU A 12 21.74 -14.43 0.93
C GLU A 12 20.91 -15.05 2.06
N MET A 13 21.31 -16.22 2.57
CA MET A 13 20.67 -16.90 3.69
C MET A 13 20.93 -16.15 5.00
N GLU A 14 22.16 -15.70 5.24
CA GLU A 14 22.52 -14.88 6.42
C GLU A 14 21.78 -13.53 6.47
N VAL A 15 21.56 -12.88 5.32
CA VAL A 15 20.82 -11.61 5.26
C VAL A 15 19.32 -11.81 5.55
N SER A 16 18.73 -12.93 5.10
CA SER A 16 17.33 -13.28 5.39
C SER A 16 17.11 -13.50 6.90
N ASP A 17 18.02 -14.23 7.55
CA ASP A 17 17.93 -14.52 8.98
C ASP A 17 18.12 -13.25 9.83
N LEU A 18 19.02 -12.35 9.42
CA LEU A 18 19.18 -11.02 10.02
C LEU A 18 17.92 -10.16 9.90
N LEU A 19 17.24 -10.18 8.74
CA LEU A 19 15.99 -9.42 8.55
C LEU A 19 14.85 -9.97 9.41
N LEU A 20 14.75 -11.30 9.56
CA LEU A 20 13.74 -11.95 10.38
C LEU A 20 13.96 -11.69 11.89
N ALA A 21 15.22 -11.73 12.33
CA ALA A 21 15.62 -11.38 13.69
C ALA A 21 15.28 -9.92 14.02
N ASN A 22 15.62 -8.99 13.11
CA ASN A 22 15.31 -7.56 13.26
C ASN A 22 13.80 -7.29 13.30
N ALA A 23 13.00 -7.99 12.49
CA ALA A 23 11.53 -7.86 12.51
C ALA A 23 10.94 -8.31 13.85
N THR A 24 11.42 -9.43 14.38
CA THR A 24 10.99 -9.98 15.67
C THR A 24 11.36 -9.05 16.84
N GLU A 25 12.58 -8.50 16.84
CA GLU A 25 13.03 -7.54 17.84
C GLU A 25 12.21 -6.23 17.79
N LEU A 26 11.82 -5.78 16.59
CA LEU A 26 10.99 -4.60 16.41
C LEU A 26 9.57 -4.79 16.98
N GLU A 27 8.97 -5.97 16.79
CA GLU A 27 7.67 -6.30 17.36
C GLU A 27 7.70 -6.35 18.89
N GLN A 28 8.75 -6.94 19.47
CA GLN A 28 8.97 -6.93 20.92
C GLN A 28 9.09 -5.50 21.45
N LYS A 29 9.90 -4.65 20.82
CA LYS A 29 10.03 -3.23 21.20
C LYS A 29 8.72 -2.44 21.07
N ARG A 30 7.86 -2.78 20.10
CA ARG A 30 6.51 -2.18 19.97
C ARG A 30 5.59 -2.64 21.09
N ALA A 31 5.62 -3.93 21.44
CA ALA A 31 4.83 -4.46 22.54
C ALA A 31 5.25 -3.85 23.89
N GLU A 32 6.55 -3.75 24.15
CA GLU A 32 7.12 -3.10 25.33
C GLU A 32 6.71 -1.62 25.41
N ARG A 33 6.80 -0.89 24.29
CA ARG A 33 6.38 0.52 24.24
C ARG A 33 4.88 0.69 24.49
N ASN A 34 4.04 -0.17 23.92
CA ASN A 34 2.59 -0.14 24.17
C ASN A 34 2.24 -0.42 25.64
N GLU A 35 3.03 -1.26 26.33
CA GLU A 35 2.85 -1.53 27.76
C GLU A 35 3.34 -0.36 28.63
N GLN A 36 4.45 0.28 28.24
CA GLN A 36 4.94 1.52 28.85
C GLN A 36 3.91 2.65 28.69
N GLU A 37 3.41 2.89 27.48
CA GLU A 37 2.39 3.90 27.18
C GLU A 37 1.10 3.69 28.00
N LYS A 38 0.62 2.44 28.14
CA LYS A 38 -0.53 2.14 29.01
C LYS A 38 -0.27 2.47 30.48
N THR A 39 0.95 2.22 30.95
CA THR A 39 1.36 2.55 32.32
C THR A 39 1.45 4.06 32.51
N GLU A 40 1.98 4.79 31.52
CA GLU A 40 2.03 6.25 31.49
C GLU A 40 0.64 6.89 31.43
N ASP A 41 -0.27 6.34 30.64
CA ASP A 41 -1.66 6.79 30.51
C ASP A 41 -2.41 6.74 31.83
N SER A 42 -2.16 5.71 32.64
CA SER A 42 -2.74 5.60 33.99
C SER A 42 -2.34 6.76 34.91
N LEU A 43 -1.23 7.42 34.62
CA LEU A 43 -0.67 8.56 35.35
C LEU A 43 -1.02 9.91 34.73
N LYS A 44 -1.84 9.96 33.67
CA LYS A 44 -2.33 11.21 33.10
C LYS A 44 -3.13 12.00 34.13
N LEU A 45 -2.85 13.30 34.24
CA LEU A 45 -3.64 14.24 35.03
C LEU A 45 -5.06 14.35 34.47
N VAL A 46 -6.05 14.35 35.34
CA VAL A 46 -7.44 14.44 34.91
C VAL A 46 -7.83 15.90 34.79
N ILE A 47 -8.49 16.27 33.69
CA ILE A 47 -9.03 17.61 33.46
C ILE A 47 -10.56 17.57 33.39
N SER A 48 -11.19 18.74 33.54
CA SER A 48 -12.63 18.88 33.31
C SER A 48 -12.99 18.32 31.94
N THR A 49 -14.17 17.69 31.81
CA THR A 49 -14.59 16.86 30.67
C THR A 49 -14.01 15.45 30.60
N ALA A 50 -13.27 14.98 31.61
CA ALA A 50 -12.86 13.57 31.69
C ALA A 50 -14.06 12.62 31.70
N THR A 51 -13.89 11.43 31.14
CA THR A 51 -14.95 10.42 31.06
C THR A 51 -14.90 9.52 32.29
N LEU A 52 -16.05 9.37 32.93
CA LEU A 52 -16.28 8.50 34.08
C LEU A 52 -17.05 7.26 33.67
N GLU A 53 -16.81 6.13 34.32
CA GLU A 53 -17.57 4.89 34.13
C GLU A 53 -18.18 4.39 35.45
N CYS A 54 -19.48 4.10 35.41
CA CYS A 54 -20.21 3.42 36.48
C CYS A 54 -21.08 2.30 35.89
N ILE A 55 -20.69 1.04 36.11
CA ILE A 55 -21.40 -0.13 35.56
C ILE A 55 -22.86 -0.27 36.04
N LEU A 56 -23.21 0.37 37.17
CA LEU A 56 -24.54 0.38 37.74
C LEU A 56 -25.40 1.57 37.31
N CYS A 57 -24.92 2.41 36.41
CA CYS A 57 -25.74 3.41 35.75
C CYS A 57 -26.40 2.81 34.49
N THR A 58 -27.63 3.19 34.17
CA THR A 58 -28.26 2.82 32.88
C THR A 58 -27.55 3.46 31.69
N ASN A 59 -26.94 4.65 31.89
CA ASN A 59 -25.93 5.22 31.00
C ASN A 59 -24.57 5.12 31.70
N PRO A 60 -23.75 4.10 31.39
CA PRO A 60 -22.55 3.80 32.17
C PRO A 60 -21.49 4.90 32.10
N PHE A 61 -21.52 5.78 31.10
CA PHE A 61 -20.55 6.85 30.93
C PHE A 61 -21.07 8.18 31.45
N GLY A 62 -20.28 8.83 32.30
CA GLY A 62 -20.53 10.15 32.85
C GLY A 62 -19.39 11.11 32.55
N THR A 63 -19.55 12.37 32.96
CA THR A 63 -18.55 13.42 32.73
C THR A 63 -18.11 14.00 34.06
N LEU A 64 -16.80 14.14 34.24
CA LEU A 64 -16.23 14.85 35.37
C LEU A 64 -16.19 16.36 35.08
N ILE A 65 -16.83 17.15 35.93
CA ILE A 65 -16.84 18.62 35.88
C ILE A 65 -16.05 19.16 37.07
N VAL A 66 -15.07 20.00 36.79
CA VAL A 66 -14.23 20.63 37.82
C VAL A 66 -14.88 21.95 38.25
N ASN A 67 -15.42 21.95 39.46
CA ASN A 67 -16.18 23.08 40.01
C ASN A 67 -15.29 24.07 40.75
N TYR A 68 -14.18 23.61 41.32
CA TYR A 68 -13.25 24.47 42.04
C TYR A 68 -12.42 25.33 41.08
N ASP A 69 -11.91 26.45 41.59
CA ASP A 69 -10.97 27.26 40.83
C ASP A 69 -9.59 26.60 40.90
N THR A 70 -9.14 26.05 39.78
CA THR A 70 -7.85 25.36 39.67
C THR A 70 -7.21 25.78 38.35
N PRO A 71 -5.87 25.84 38.28
CA PRO A 71 -5.13 26.00 37.04
C PRO A 71 -5.66 25.11 35.91
N THR A 72 -5.54 25.62 34.69
CA THR A 72 -5.97 24.90 33.50
C THR A 72 -4.81 24.16 32.84
N ILE A 73 -5.06 22.95 32.38
CA ILE A 73 -4.22 22.20 31.44
C ILE A 73 -5.04 22.04 30.17
N GLN A 74 -4.46 22.39 29.01
CA GLN A 74 -5.17 22.40 27.73
C GLN A 74 -6.49 23.17 27.79
N GLN A 75 -6.46 24.38 28.36
CA GLN A 75 -7.61 25.28 28.53
C GLN A 75 -8.75 24.75 29.43
N LYS A 76 -8.59 23.57 30.05
CA LYS A 76 -9.58 22.98 30.96
C LYS A 76 -9.02 22.86 32.37
N LYS A 77 -9.86 23.12 33.37
CA LYS A 77 -9.46 23.08 34.79
C LYS A 77 -8.97 21.68 35.20
N THR A 78 -7.91 21.59 36.00
CA THR A 78 -7.37 20.33 36.53
C THR A 78 -8.21 19.79 37.67
N ALA A 79 -8.64 18.53 37.57
CA ALA A 79 -9.42 17.87 38.62
C ALA A 79 -8.56 17.52 39.85
N THR A 80 -9.14 17.69 41.03
CA THR A 80 -8.49 17.39 42.32
C THR A 80 -9.39 16.51 43.17
N VAL A 81 -8.86 15.98 44.28
CA VAL A 81 -9.62 15.18 45.26
C VAL A 81 -10.83 15.90 45.85
N LYS A 82 -10.91 17.24 45.72
CA LYS A 82 -12.09 18.01 46.11
C LYS A 82 -13.30 17.81 45.20
N GLU A 83 -13.09 17.32 43.97
CA GLU A 83 -14.15 17.05 43.02
C GLU A 83 -14.94 15.80 43.43
N LYS A 84 -15.84 15.99 44.40
CA LYS A 84 -16.71 14.94 44.94
C LYS A 84 -18.16 15.42 44.98
N GLY A 85 -19.07 14.48 44.78
CA GLY A 85 -20.51 14.74 44.75
C GLY A 85 -21.09 14.78 43.34
N SER A 86 -22.42 14.89 43.27
CA SER A 86 -23.20 14.84 42.03
C SER A 86 -23.03 16.06 41.13
N GLN A 87 -22.46 17.15 41.65
CA GLN A 87 -22.10 18.33 40.86
C GLN A 87 -20.81 18.13 40.06
N SER A 88 -19.88 17.31 40.56
CA SER A 88 -18.61 17.03 39.87
C SER A 88 -18.69 15.74 39.04
N LEU A 89 -19.38 14.70 39.52
CA LEU A 89 -19.55 13.43 38.80
C LEU A 89 -20.93 13.35 38.15
N VAL A 90 -21.04 13.82 36.92
CA VAL A 90 -22.31 13.99 36.22
C VAL A 90 -22.66 12.72 35.43
N PHE A 91 -23.68 11.99 35.88
CA PHE A 91 -24.27 10.86 35.16
C PHE A 91 -25.71 11.17 34.75
N MET A 92 -26.03 10.99 33.48
CA MET A 92 -27.38 11.25 32.94
C MET A 92 -28.34 10.05 33.05
N GLY A 93 -27.89 8.92 33.58
CA GLY A 93 -28.71 7.71 33.75
C GLY A 93 -29.27 7.53 35.16
N ASN A 94 -30.06 6.47 35.31
CA ASN A 94 -30.60 6.02 36.58
C ASN A 94 -29.71 4.94 37.20
N CYS A 95 -29.72 4.84 38.52
CA CYS A 95 -28.99 3.79 39.21
C CYS A 95 -29.79 2.48 39.13
N LYS A 96 -29.19 1.44 38.55
CA LYS A 96 -29.78 0.09 38.43
C LYS A 96 -30.09 -0.57 39.77
N LYS A 97 -29.43 -0.12 40.84
CA LYS A 97 -29.66 -0.62 42.22
C LYS A 97 -30.85 0.06 42.91
N SER A 98 -31.32 1.19 42.38
CA SER A 98 -32.54 1.82 42.90
C SER A 98 -33.76 0.93 42.62
N PRO A 99 -34.81 1.00 43.46
CA PRO A 99 -36.05 0.27 43.20
C PRO A 99 -36.54 0.54 41.76
N GLN A 100 -36.72 -0.53 40.99
CA GLN A 100 -37.13 -0.49 39.58
C GLN A 100 -36.23 0.38 38.68
N SER A 101 -34.97 0.64 39.08
CA SER A 101 -34.07 1.56 38.38
C SER A 101 -34.66 2.96 38.15
N ALA A 102 -35.54 3.42 39.05
CA ALA A 102 -36.30 4.65 38.86
C ALA A 102 -35.53 5.92 39.25
N SER A 103 -34.51 5.82 40.11
CA SER A 103 -33.83 7.00 40.65
C SER A 103 -32.63 7.43 39.81
N PRO A 104 -32.53 8.71 39.41
CA PRO A 104 -31.35 9.27 38.75
C PRO A 104 -30.09 9.10 39.60
N CYS A 105 -28.97 8.73 38.99
CA CYS A 105 -27.69 8.57 39.70
C CYS A 105 -27.33 9.81 40.52
N ALA A 106 -27.52 11.01 39.95
CA ALA A 106 -27.28 12.29 40.61
C ALA A 106 -28.05 12.50 41.94
N SER A 107 -29.17 11.79 42.14
CA SER A 107 -30.03 11.92 43.33
C SER A 107 -29.71 10.93 44.45
N VAL A 108 -29.14 9.77 44.12
CA VAL A 108 -28.93 8.66 45.07
C VAL A 108 -27.46 8.35 45.33
N MET A 109 -26.55 8.89 44.50
CA MET A 109 -25.13 8.62 44.66
C MET A 109 -24.61 9.11 46.00
N GLN A 110 -23.94 8.21 46.71
CA GLN A 110 -23.24 8.49 47.96
C GLN A 110 -21.76 8.19 47.71
N LEU A 111 -20.97 9.21 47.48
CA LEU A 111 -19.57 9.06 47.09
C LEU A 111 -18.66 9.11 48.32
N ASP A 112 -17.69 8.19 48.36
CA ASP A 112 -16.61 8.16 49.36
C ASP A 112 -15.46 9.11 48.96
N GLU A 113 -14.31 9.00 49.63
CA GLU A 113 -13.09 9.68 49.22
C GLU A 113 -12.43 9.02 48.00
N TRP A 114 -11.72 9.83 47.21
CA TRP A 114 -10.92 9.35 46.08
C TRP A 114 -9.76 8.45 46.55
N ARG A 115 -9.39 7.48 45.72
CA ARG A 115 -8.23 6.60 45.89
C ARG A 115 -7.36 6.64 44.64
N ASP A 116 -6.12 6.20 44.77
CA ASP A 116 -5.14 6.10 43.67
C ASP A 116 -4.90 7.44 42.94
N PHE A 117 -4.94 8.54 43.69
CA PHE A 117 -4.63 9.89 43.24
C PHE A 117 -3.12 10.15 43.16
N GLY A 118 -2.74 11.31 42.62
CA GLY A 118 -1.34 11.68 42.42
C GLY A 118 -0.64 12.15 43.69
N THR A 119 0.64 12.49 43.59
CA THR A 119 1.39 13.15 44.67
C THR A 119 1.51 14.66 44.47
N SER A 120 1.29 15.13 43.24
CA SER A 120 1.32 16.54 42.86
C SER A 120 0.09 17.29 43.36
N LYS A 121 0.26 18.60 43.60
CA LYS A 121 -0.80 19.49 44.05
C LYS A 121 -1.09 20.60 43.05
N SER A 122 -2.36 20.92 42.88
CA SER A 122 -2.85 22.10 42.17
C SER A 122 -3.55 23.00 43.17
N GLN A 123 -3.00 24.19 43.43
CA GLN A 123 -3.46 25.11 44.49
C GLN A 123 -3.68 24.42 45.86
N ASN A 124 -2.65 23.71 46.34
CA ASN A 124 -2.62 22.95 47.60
C ASN A 124 -3.47 21.67 47.66
N GLU A 125 -4.28 21.38 46.65
CA GLU A 125 -5.12 20.17 46.59
C GLU A 125 -4.49 19.09 45.71
N ILE A 126 -4.61 17.84 46.12
CA ILE A 126 -4.01 16.71 45.40
C ILE A 126 -4.77 16.47 44.09
N VAL A 127 -4.04 16.33 42.98
CA VAL A 127 -4.60 16.10 41.64
C VAL A 127 -5.10 14.67 41.45
N LEU A 128 -6.14 14.51 40.65
CA LEU A 128 -6.60 13.20 40.20
C LEU A 128 -5.77 12.70 39.01
N LEU A 129 -5.53 11.39 38.98
CA LEU A 129 -4.92 10.68 37.87
C LEU A 129 -5.96 9.83 37.17
N GLN A 130 -5.73 9.40 35.93
CA GLN A 130 -6.67 8.55 35.21
C GLN A 130 -6.94 7.22 35.95
N LYS A 131 -5.95 6.69 36.68
CA LYS A 131 -6.17 5.51 37.54
C LYS A 131 -7.00 5.78 38.80
N SER A 132 -7.31 7.04 39.13
CA SER A 132 -8.04 7.37 40.35
C SER A 132 -9.46 6.83 40.31
N THR A 133 -9.93 6.33 41.46
CA THR A 133 -11.27 5.76 41.61
C THR A 133 -11.98 6.33 42.83
N ILE A 134 -13.30 6.36 42.77
CA ILE A 134 -14.16 6.79 43.89
C ILE A 134 -15.31 5.83 44.07
N LYS A 135 -15.55 5.41 45.32
CA LYS A 135 -16.57 4.42 45.61
C LYS A 135 -17.95 5.08 45.70
N CYS A 136 -18.93 4.54 44.99
CA CYS A 136 -20.33 4.85 45.20
C CYS A 136 -20.92 3.85 46.20
N ASN A 137 -21.14 4.30 47.44
CA ASN A 137 -21.66 3.48 48.54
C ASN A 137 -23.10 3.01 48.32
N TYR A 138 -23.93 3.83 47.65
CA TYR A 138 -25.28 3.41 47.26
C TYR A 138 -25.23 2.18 46.34
N GLY A 139 -24.45 2.27 45.25
CA GLY A 139 -24.21 1.18 44.31
C GLY A 139 -23.40 0.02 44.88
N ASN A 140 -22.54 0.30 45.86
CA ASN A 140 -21.40 -0.53 46.26
C ASN A 140 -20.50 -0.90 45.08
N VAL A 141 -20.15 0.09 44.27
CA VAL A 141 -19.30 -0.07 43.08
C VAL A 141 -18.33 1.11 42.96
N ASP A 142 -17.15 0.86 42.41
CA ASP A 142 -16.16 1.90 42.13
C ASP A 142 -16.46 2.57 40.79
N ILE A 143 -16.46 3.90 40.79
CA ILE A 143 -16.50 4.73 39.59
C ILE A 143 -15.07 4.96 39.14
N ARG A 144 -14.81 4.73 37.86
CA ARG A 144 -13.48 4.83 37.25
C ARG A 144 -13.40 6.00 36.29
N ILE A 145 -12.19 6.54 36.11
CA ILE A 145 -11.91 7.52 35.07
C ILE A 145 -11.35 6.73 33.88
N THR A 146 -12.11 6.63 32.80
CA THR A 146 -11.71 5.84 31.62
C THR A 146 -10.95 6.68 30.60
N ASP A 147 -11.10 8.00 30.65
CA ASP A 147 -10.39 8.97 29.84
C ASP A 147 -10.09 10.21 30.69
N SER A 148 -8.82 10.61 30.75
CA SER A 148 -8.37 11.82 31.48
C SER A 148 -8.92 13.14 30.93
N GLY A 149 -9.48 13.13 29.71
CA GLY A 149 -9.96 14.32 29.01
C GLY A 149 -8.86 15.13 28.33
N GLN A 150 -7.59 14.75 28.52
CA GLN A 150 -6.45 15.34 27.81
C GLN A 150 -6.45 14.90 26.34
N ILE A 151 -6.23 15.86 25.45
CA ILE A 151 -6.12 15.65 24.02
C ILE A 151 -4.62 15.48 23.70
N ASN A 152 -4.29 14.46 22.89
CA ASN A 152 -2.92 14.18 22.47
C ASN A 152 -2.55 14.80 21.11
N GLU A 153 -3.55 15.35 20.40
CA GLU A 153 -3.37 15.98 19.10
C GLU A 153 -3.82 17.45 19.17
N PRO A 154 -2.97 18.43 18.83
CA PRO A 154 -3.38 19.82 18.81
C PRO A 154 -4.47 20.03 17.75
N GLU A 155 -5.56 20.74 18.09
CA GLU A 155 -6.66 21.07 17.16
C GLU A 155 -6.16 21.87 15.93
N SER A 156 -5.08 22.64 16.12
CA SER A 156 -4.33 23.30 15.06
C SER A 156 -2.96 23.73 15.61
N ILE A 157 -1.91 23.66 14.78
CA ILE A 157 -0.59 24.22 15.11
C ILE A 157 -0.50 25.59 14.44
N ASP A 158 -0.46 26.66 15.23
CA ASP A 158 -0.11 28.00 14.73
C ASP A 158 1.41 28.06 14.53
N THR A 159 1.84 28.10 13.27
CA THR A 159 3.25 28.11 12.87
C THR A 159 3.83 29.52 12.76
N GLN A 160 3.05 30.56 13.03
CA GLN A 160 3.52 31.95 12.98
C GLN A 160 4.52 32.24 14.11
N GLY A 161 5.80 32.41 13.75
CA GLY A 161 6.82 32.93 14.65
C GLY A 161 7.55 31.90 15.52
N LEU A 162 7.24 30.60 15.38
CA LEU A 162 8.14 29.57 15.88
C LEU A 162 9.42 29.60 15.03
N PRO A 163 10.62 29.57 15.63
CA PRO A 163 11.80 29.17 14.87
C PRO A 163 11.54 27.73 14.45
N LEU A 164 11.15 27.55 13.19
CA LEU A 164 11.25 26.25 12.55
C LEU A 164 12.68 25.77 12.81
N PRO A 165 12.92 24.52 13.25
CA PRO A 165 14.21 23.92 12.97
C PRO A 165 14.42 24.17 11.48
N ASP A 166 15.54 24.82 11.10
CA ASP A 166 15.83 25.10 9.70
C ASP A 166 15.39 23.88 8.92
N GLU A 167 14.36 24.01 8.07
CA GLU A 167 13.98 22.94 7.17
C GLU A 167 15.30 22.56 6.54
N VAL A 168 15.77 21.33 6.79
CA VAL A 168 16.99 20.88 6.17
C VAL A 168 16.60 20.81 4.70
N LEU A 169 16.86 21.92 3.99
CA LEU A 169 16.50 22.09 2.62
C LEU A 169 17.26 20.98 1.92
N ASP A 170 16.51 19.98 1.45
CA ASP A 170 17.06 18.90 0.67
C ASP A 170 17.34 19.46 -0.72
N ASP A 171 18.39 20.28 -0.83
CA ASP A 171 18.88 20.86 -2.07
C ASP A 171 19.87 19.91 -2.77
N LEU A 172 19.76 18.60 -2.53
CA LEU A 172 20.49 17.59 -3.29
C LEU A 172 19.77 17.32 -4.62
N GLU A 173 20.54 17.27 -5.69
CA GLU A 173 20.02 16.85 -7.00
C GLU A 173 19.85 15.33 -7.03
N TYR A 174 18.60 14.86 -7.03
CA TYR A 174 18.26 13.45 -7.24
C TYR A 174 17.92 13.17 -8.70
N ILE A 175 17.22 12.08 -8.99
CA ILE A 175 16.75 11.76 -10.33
C ILE A 175 15.25 12.05 -10.46
N TYR A 176 14.86 12.69 -11.55
CA TYR A 176 13.50 13.21 -11.72
C TYR A 176 12.84 12.69 -12.99
N TYR A 177 11.60 12.24 -12.86
CA TYR A 177 10.73 11.80 -13.95
C TYR A 177 9.40 12.54 -13.89
N THR A 178 8.70 12.60 -15.02
CA THR A 178 7.27 12.89 -15.06
C THR A 178 6.46 11.63 -14.78
N GLU A 179 5.16 11.78 -14.53
CA GLU A 179 4.24 10.63 -14.34
C GLU A 179 4.16 9.71 -15.56
N ASP A 180 4.32 10.25 -16.78
CA ASP A 180 4.35 9.47 -18.02
C ASP A 180 5.73 8.86 -18.34
N GLY A 181 6.69 8.96 -17.40
CA GLY A 181 7.99 8.31 -17.47
C GLY A 181 9.06 9.08 -18.25
N PHE A 182 8.80 10.33 -18.65
CA PHE A 182 9.80 11.18 -19.28
C PHE A 182 10.89 11.55 -18.27
N TYR A 183 12.14 11.27 -18.62
CA TYR A 183 13.29 11.66 -17.81
C TYR A 183 13.56 13.15 -17.93
N LEU A 184 13.46 13.89 -16.82
CA LEU A 184 13.68 15.34 -16.77
C LEU A 184 15.17 15.69 -16.61
N GLY A 185 15.89 14.87 -15.85
CA GLY A 185 17.30 15.08 -15.53
C GLY A 185 17.64 14.65 -14.11
N GLY A 186 18.84 15.01 -13.66
CA GLY A 186 19.31 14.72 -12.32
C GLY A 186 20.50 13.77 -12.23
N SER A 187 20.77 13.28 -11.02
CA SER A 187 21.87 12.36 -10.72
C SER A 187 21.47 10.90 -10.92
N GLU A 188 22.05 10.22 -11.90
CA GLU A 188 21.77 8.80 -12.18
C GLU A 188 22.21 7.85 -11.06
N SER A 189 23.11 8.28 -10.17
CA SER A 189 23.54 7.52 -8.99
C SER A 189 22.66 7.78 -7.76
N SER A 190 21.60 8.58 -7.90
CA SER A 190 20.67 8.90 -6.83
C SER A 190 20.01 7.64 -6.26
N THR A 191 19.89 7.59 -4.94
CA THR A 191 19.14 6.55 -4.22
C THR A 191 17.64 6.81 -4.19
N LYS A 192 17.20 8.05 -4.45
CA LYS A 192 15.79 8.49 -4.45
C LYS A 192 15.34 8.84 -5.86
N VAL A 193 14.08 8.57 -6.18
CA VAL A 193 13.43 8.98 -7.43
C VAL A 193 12.24 9.89 -7.11
N TYR A 194 12.20 11.06 -7.73
CA TYR A 194 11.11 12.03 -7.54
C TYR A 194 10.31 12.24 -8.82
N LEU A 195 9.02 12.51 -8.65
CA LEU A 195 8.14 12.99 -9.71
C LEU A 195 8.14 14.53 -9.77
N SER A 196 8.12 15.08 -10.97
CA SER A 196 7.99 16.52 -11.19
C SER A 196 7.46 16.80 -12.59
N THR A 197 7.05 18.05 -12.83
CA THR A 197 6.76 18.54 -14.18
C THR A 197 8.00 19.15 -14.82
N GLN A 198 7.99 19.29 -16.15
CA GLN A 198 9.09 19.93 -16.87
C GLN A 198 9.30 21.40 -16.45
N GLU A 199 8.21 22.10 -16.12
CA GLU A 199 8.24 23.49 -15.63
C GLU A 199 8.89 23.59 -14.25
N GLU A 200 8.41 22.80 -13.28
CA GLU A 200 8.96 22.78 -11.92
C GLU A 200 10.43 22.37 -11.88
N TYR A 201 10.80 21.32 -12.63
CA TYR A 201 12.20 20.91 -12.76
C TYR A 201 13.05 22.01 -13.39
N GLY A 202 12.55 22.68 -14.44
CA GLY A 202 13.23 23.81 -15.08
C GLY A 202 13.51 24.96 -14.11
N ASN A 203 12.52 25.31 -13.29
CA ASN A 203 12.62 26.35 -12.26
C ASN A 203 13.62 25.97 -11.16
N ALA A 204 13.51 24.75 -10.61
CA ALA A 204 14.43 24.24 -9.59
C ALA A 204 15.88 24.19 -10.10
N LYS A 205 16.09 23.73 -11.34
CA LYS A 205 17.41 23.63 -11.97
C LYS A 205 18.06 24.99 -12.21
N LYS A 206 17.29 25.99 -12.65
CA LYS A 206 17.79 27.35 -12.93
C LYS A 206 18.43 27.97 -11.69
N ASP A 207 17.77 27.83 -10.54
CA ASP A 207 18.21 28.44 -9.28
C ASP A 207 18.99 27.46 -8.38
N LYS A 208 19.15 26.19 -8.81
CA LYS A 208 19.71 25.07 -8.04
C LYS A 208 19.03 24.86 -6.68
N LYS A 209 17.71 25.07 -6.64
CA LYS A 209 16.86 24.92 -5.45
C LYS A 209 16.03 23.66 -5.57
N TRP A 210 16.64 22.51 -5.31
CA TRP A 210 16.00 21.20 -5.47
C TRP A 210 14.95 20.91 -4.39
N SER A 211 15.08 21.55 -3.22
CA SER A 211 14.06 21.55 -2.16
C SER A 211 12.65 21.93 -2.65
N LEU A 212 12.53 22.69 -3.75
CA LEU A 212 11.25 23.03 -4.37
C LEU A 212 10.50 21.81 -4.95
N ILE A 213 11.23 20.77 -5.35
CA ILE A 213 10.69 19.56 -6.00
C ILE A 213 10.99 18.26 -5.24
N ASN A 214 11.92 18.30 -4.27
CA ASN A 214 12.24 17.21 -3.35
C ASN A 214 11.19 17.06 -2.23
N LYS A 215 9.92 16.98 -2.63
CA LYS A 215 8.78 16.86 -1.72
C LYS A 215 8.51 15.40 -1.43
N GLU A 216 8.18 15.10 -0.17
CA GLU A 216 7.84 13.74 0.25
C GLU A 216 6.63 13.16 -0.52
N SER A 217 5.70 14.01 -0.94
CA SER A 217 4.55 13.63 -1.80
C SER A 217 4.96 13.19 -3.20
N ASN A 218 6.13 13.63 -3.66
CA ASN A 218 6.65 13.37 -5.00
C ASN A 218 7.69 12.25 -5.01
N LEU A 219 8.14 11.81 -3.83
CA LEU A 219 9.09 10.72 -3.68
C LEU A 219 8.42 9.39 -4.01
N LEU A 220 8.97 8.66 -4.99
CA LEU A 220 8.48 7.32 -5.30
C LEU A 220 8.83 6.34 -4.19
N LYS A 221 7.83 5.54 -3.81
CA LYS A 221 7.94 4.54 -2.75
C LYS A 221 7.26 3.24 -3.14
N GLU A 222 7.72 2.16 -2.54
CA GLU A 222 7.05 0.87 -2.53
C GLU A 222 6.89 0.45 -1.06
N ASN A 223 5.67 0.16 -0.62
CA ASN A 223 5.38 -0.24 0.77
C ASN A 223 6.01 0.70 1.81
N ASN A 224 5.87 2.02 1.59
CA ASN A 224 6.47 3.10 2.38
C ASN A 224 8.01 3.17 2.42
N LYS A 225 8.71 2.37 1.61
CA LYS A 225 10.16 2.43 1.46
C LYS A 225 10.54 3.19 0.19
N VAL A 226 11.63 3.96 0.26
CA VAL A 226 12.18 4.68 -0.90
C VAL A 226 12.42 3.72 -2.05
N LEU A 227 11.83 4.03 -3.21
CA LEU A 227 12.07 3.29 -4.43
C LEU A 227 13.41 3.73 -5.03
N THR A 228 14.33 2.79 -5.23
CA THR A 228 15.59 3.07 -5.92
C THR A 228 15.39 3.16 -7.43
N HIS A 229 16.23 3.97 -8.09
CA HIS A 229 16.19 4.07 -9.55
C HIS A 229 16.41 2.72 -10.24
N LEU A 230 17.32 1.89 -9.71
CA LEU A 230 17.55 0.53 -10.20
C LEU A 230 16.27 -0.32 -10.17
N LYS A 231 15.49 -0.24 -9.08
CA LYS A 231 14.26 -1.02 -8.95
C LYS A 231 13.18 -0.55 -9.92
N LEU A 232 13.03 0.76 -10.11
CA LEU A 232 12.15 1.33 -11.14
C LEU A 232 12.52 0.83 -12.54
N ILE A 233 13.83 0.90 -12.89
CA ILE A 233 14.33 0.49 -14.21
C ILE A 233 14.20 -1.02 -14.43
N ASN A 234 14.39 -1.85 -13.40
CA ASN A 234 14.22 -3.30 -13.52
C ASN A 234 12.77 -3.69 -13.83
N LEU A 235 11.79 -3.11 -13.11
CA LEU A 235 10.37 -3.33 -13.42
C LEU A 235 10.04 -2.87 -14.85
N SER A 236 10.48 -1.67 -15.22
CA SER A 236 10.24 -1.09 -16.55
C SER A 236 10.84 -1.95 -17.67
N ALA A 237 12.06 -2.46 -17.46
CA ALA A 237 12.76 -3.32 -18.41
C ALA A 237 12.06 -4.67 -18.58
N THR A 238 11.56 -5.25 -17.48
CA THR A 238 10.77 -6.49 -17.54
C THR A 238 9.49 -6.28 -18.34
N CYS A 239 8.72 -5.23 -18.04
CA CYS A 239 7.49 -4.91 -18.79
C CYS A 239 7.77 -4.69 -20.28
N TYR A 240 8.83 -3.95 -20.60
CA TYR A 240 9.26 -3.75 -21.97
C TYR A 240 9.67 -5.05 -22.69
N GLY A 241 10.28 -5.99 -21.95
CA GLY A 241 10.66 -7.30 -22.46
C GLY A 241 9.50 -8.28 -22.65
N GLU A 242 8.39 -8.07 -21.94
CA GLU A 242 7.16 -8.88 -22.01
C GLU A 242 6.17 -8.37 -23.07
N CYS A 243 6.22 -7.07 -23.38
CA CYS A 243 5.23 -6.47 -24.27
C CYS A 243 5.37 -6.92 -25.73
N SER A 244 4.29 -6.76 -26.48
CA SER A 244 4.12 -7.17 -27.87
C SER A 244 4.81 -6.25 -28.88
N LEU A 245 5.84 -5.50 -28.49
CA LEU A 245 6.50 -4.51 -29.35
C LEU A 245 7.06 -5.15 -30.63
N GLU A 246 7.51 -6.41 -30.55
CA GLU A 246 7.99 -7.15 -31.70
C GLU A 246 6.94 -7.31 -32.81
N TYR A 247 5.65 -7.15 -32.50
CA TYR A 247 4.52 -7.28 -33.41
C TYR A 247 4.11 -5.97 -34.10
N ASN A 248 4.77 -4.84 -33.80
CA ASN A 248 4.47 -3.51 -34.38
C ASN A 248 3.00 -3.08 -34.15
N VAL A 249 2.52 -3.32 -32.94
CA VAL A 249 1.18 -2.92 -32.45
C VAL A 249 1.34 -1.81 -31.41
N ASP A 250 0.26 -1.07 -31.12
CA ASP A 250 0.25 -0.15 -29.99
C ASP A 250 0.25 -0.96 -28.68
N VAL A 251 1.27 -0.71 -27.85
CA VAL A 251 1.52 -1.46 -26.61
C VAL A 251 1.32 -0.60 -25.37
N LYS A 252 0.77 0.61 -25.47
CA LYS A 252 0.63 1.50 -24.30
C LYS A 252 -0.19 0.85 -23.19
N GLU A 253 -1.42 0.44 -23.48
CA GLU A 253 -2.30 -0.18 -22.47
C GLU A 253 -1.77 -1.53 -22.00
N GLU A 254 -1.16 -2.31 -22.90
CA GLU A 254 -0.51 -3.58 -22.57
C GLU A 254 0.63 -3.39 -21.56
N LEU A 255 1.51 -2.41 -21.76
CA LEU A 255 2.61 -2.10 -20.84
C LEU A 255 2.09 -1.75 -19.45
N TYR A 256 1.05 -0.92 -19.37
CA TYR A 256 0.45 -0.54 -18.09
C TYR A 256 -0.22 -1.72 -17.40
N ALA A 257 -0.92 -2.57 -18.15
CA ALA A 257 -1.53 -3.78 -17.60
C ALA A 257 -0.48 -4.78 -17.09
N ILE A 258 0.61 -5.03 -17.86
CA ILE A 258 1.72 -5.90 -17.43
C ILE A 258 2.39 -5.33 -16.17
N ALA A 259 2.69 -4.03 -16.14
CA ALA A 259 3.32 -3.40 -14.98
C ALA A 259 2.46 -3.54 -13.72
N TYR A 260 1.15 -3.32 -13.83
CA TYR A 260 0.22 -3.47 -12.71
C TYR A 260 0.18 -4.91 -12.18
N VAL A 261 0.05 -5.90 -13.07
CA VAL A 261 0.01 -7.31 -12.67
C VAL A 261 1.35 -7.75 -12.08
N HIS A 262 2.48 -7.42 -12.71
CA HIS A 262 3.80 -7.83 -12.21
C HIS A 262 4.16 -7.18 -10.87
N PHE A 263 3.73 -5.94 -10.65
CA PHE A 263 3.91 -5.25 -9.37
C PHE A 263 3.09 -5.88 -8.24
N ASN A 264 1.80 -6.16 -8.47
CA ASN A 264 0.90 -6.70 -7.45
C ASN A 264 1.03 -8.22 -7.24
N HIS A 265 1.54 -8.93 -8.25
CA HIS A 265 1.74 -10.37 -8.24
C HIS A 265 3.18 -10.74 -8.64
N PRO A 266 4.19 -10.32 -7.85
CA PRO A 266 5.60 -10.54 -8.16
C PRO A 266 6.01 -12.02 -8.14
N GLU A 267 5.19 -12.89 -7.56
CA GLU A 267 5.34 -14.35 -7.60
C GLU A 267 5.15 -14.93 -9.00
N ASN A 268 4.48 -14.21 -9.91
CA ASN A 268 4.31 -14.65 -11.28
C ASN A 268 5.61 -14.49 -12.07
N VAL A 269 5.95 -15.56 -12.77
CA VAL A 269 7.16 -15.60 -13.60
C VAL A 269 7.01 -14.68 -14.79
N ALA A 270 7.86 -13.65 -14.85
CA ALA A 270 8.07 -12.83 -16.04
C ALA A 270 9.28 -13.37 -16.83
N TYR A 271 9.01 -14.11 -17.91
CA TYR A 271 10.02 -14.71 -18.79
C TYR A 271 10.85 -13.68 -19.58
N GLY A 272 10.27 -12.51 -19.85
CA GLY A 272 10.84 -11.37 -20.57
C GLY A 272 11.89 -10.59 -19.79
N ALA A 273 12.05 -10.82 -18.49
CA ALA A 273 13.03 -10.10 -17.65
C ALA A 273 14.48 -10.23 -18.15
N LYS A 274 14.81 -11.37 -18.79
CA LYS A 274 16.12 -11.68 -19.39
C LYS A 274 16.13 -11.59 -20.92
N SER A 275 15.06 -11.07 -21.53
CA SER A 275 15.00 -10.88 -22.98
C SER A 275 16.06 -9.90 -23.48
N THR A 276 16.39 -9.98 -24.77
CA THR A 276 17.29 -9.01 -25.42
C THR A 276 16.78 -7.58 -25.29
N GLY A 277 15.46 -7.38 -25.37
CA GLY A 277 14.81 -6.08 -25.17
C GLY A 277 15.00 -5.54 -23.75
N ALA A 278 14.83 -6.38 -22.72
CA ALA A 278 15.04 -5.97 -21.33
C ALA A 278 16.53 -5.68 -21.03
N ILE A 279 17.45 -6.46 -21.62
CA ILE A 279 18.90 -6.21 -21.51
C ILE A 279 19.28 -4.89 -22.19
N ASP A 280 18.83 -4.65 -23.42
CA ASP A 280 19.05 -3.38 -24.13
C ASP A 280 18.47 -2.21 -23.31
N PHE A 281 17.23 -2.35 -22.81
CA PHE A 281 16.60 -1.34 -21.95
C PHE A 281 17.49 -0.94 -20.79
N ARG A 282 18.05 -1.90 -20.04
CA ARG A 282 18.92 -1.63 -18.87
C ARG A 282 20.26 -1.01 -19.25
N SER A 283 20.76 -1.29 -20.45
CA SER A 283 22.04 -0.73 -20.94
C SER A 283 21.96 0.76 -21.32
N LYS A 284 20.77 1.28 -21.60
CA LYS A 284 20.56 2.67 -22.03
C LYS A 284 20.71 3.66 -20.87
N LYS A 285 21.19 4.86 -21.15
CA LYS A 285 21.10 6.00 -20.24
C LYS A 285 19.65 6.50 -20.15
N PRO A 286 19.23 7.14 -19.04
CA PRO A 286 17.87 7.68 -18.88
C PRO A 286 17.39 8.52 -20.07
N LEU A 287 18.20 9.47 -20.55
CA LEU A 287 17.84 10.34 -21.67
C LEU A 287 17.59 9.56 -22.98
N GLU A 288 18.26 8.43 -23.19
CA GLU A 288 18.09 7.61 -24.40
C GLU A 288 16.74 6.88 -24.45
N ARG A 289 16.00 6.83 -23.33
CA ARG A 289 14.69 6.19 -23.24
C ARG A 289 13.54 7.15 -23.59
N ASN A 290 13.77 8.46 -23.50
CA ASN A 290 12.77 9.48 -23.80
C ASN A 290 12.28 9.39 -25.24
N ASN A 291 11.00 9.72 -25.46
CA ASN A 291 10.31 9.71 -26.74
C ASN A 291 10.34 8.36 -27.47
N LYS A 292 10.45 7.26 -26.71
CA LYS A 292 10.39 5.88 -27.19
C LYS A 292 9.40 5.09 -26.36
N THR A 293 9.05 3.89 -26.83
CA THR A 293 8.27 2.92 -26.02
C THR A 293 8.92 2.61 -24.66
N MET A 294 10.25 2.79 -24.55
CA MET A 294 10.94 2.66 -23.26
C MET A 294 10.45 3.68 -22.21
N GLN A 295 10.10 4.90 -22.62
CA GLN A 295 9.47 5.90 -21.74
C GLN A 295 8.12 5.40 -21.24
N LEU A 296 7.30 4.85 -22.14
CA LEU A 296 5.98 4.32 -21.77
C LEU A 296 6.09 3.20 -20.73
N ALA A 297 7.11 2.34 -20.82
CA ALA A 297 7.36 1.30 -19.81
C ALA A 297 7.76 1.87 -18.44
N ILE A 298 8.46 3.02 -18.42
CA ILE A 298 8.75 3.76 -17.17
C ILE A 298 7.47 4.34 -16.61
N GLY A 299 6.65 5.01 -17.43
CA GLY A 299 5.35 5.55 -17.02
C GLY A 299 4.41 4.48 -16.48
N ALA A 300 4.36 3.31 -17.12
CA ALA A 300 3.61 2.14 -16.64
C ALA A 300 4.08 1.68 -15.25
N SER A 301 5.39 1.63 -15.03
CA SER A 301 5.97 1.25 -13.73
C SER A 301 5.68 2.30 -12.66
N ILE A 302 5.82 3.60 -12.98
CA ILE A 302 5.47 4.71 -12.09
C ILE A 302 4.00 4.61 -11.70
N ASN A 303 3.11 4.41 -12.67
CA ASN A 303 1.67 4.22 -12.44
C ASN A 303 1.39 3.07 -11.47
N ALA A 304 2.08 1.94 -11.59
CA ALA A 304 1.94 0.83 -10.64
C ALA A 304 2.41 1.23 -9.22
N TYR A 305 3.60 1.84 -9.09
CA TYR A 305 4.14 2.26 -7.79
C TYR A 305 3.31 3.36 -7.10
N THR A 306 2.65 4.21 -7.87
CA THR A 306 1.79 5.28 -7.33
C THR A 306 0.34 4.86 -7.14
N ASN A 307 0.03 3.57 -7.29
CA ASN A 307 -1.33 3.02 -7.22
C ASN A 307 -2.29 3.76 -8.19
N GLY A 308 -1.82 4.00 -9.41
CA GLY A 308 -2.59 4.56 -10.49
C GLY A 308 -3.63 3.58 -11.05
N PHE A 309 -4.25 3.97 -12.17
CA PHE A 309 -5.32 3.20 -12.79
C PHE A 309 -4.90 1.77 -13.19
N ASP A 310 -5.70 0.78 -12.83
CA ASP A 310 -5.48 -0.62 -13.19
C ASP A 310 -5.98 -0.92 -14.62
N PHE A 311 -5.06 -0.92 -15.58
CA PHE A 311 -5.35 -1.28 -16.97
C PHE A 311 -5.65 -2.77 -17.15
N SER A 312 -5.19 -3.64 -16.24
CA SER A 312 -5.39 -5.09 -16.33
C SER A 312 -6.81 -5.52 -15.97
N ASN A 313 -7.59 -4.62 -15.35
CA ASN A 313 -8.96 -4.84 -14.91
C ASN A 313 -9.06 -6.01 -13.89
N GLY A 314 -8.20 -5.96 -12.88
CA GLY A 314 -8.14 -6.91 -11.76
C GLY A 314 -7.54 -8.26 -12.13
N ALA A 315 -6.69 -8.30 -13.15
CA ALA A 315 -5.98 -9.50 -13.53
C ALA A 315 -4.91 -9.83 -12.49
N ASP A 316 -4.67 -11.12 -12.30
CA ASP A 316 -3.55 -11.63 -11.51
C ASP A 316 -2.50 -12.30 -12.38
N SER A 317 -2.65 -12.31 -13.70
CA SER A 317 -1.72 -12.96 -14.61
C SER A 317 -1.96 -12.57 -16.07
N TRP A 318 -0.99 -12.81 -16.95
CA TRP A 318 -1.11 -12.60 -18.39
C TRP A 318 -0.40 -13.71 -19.19
N ASP A 319 -0.76 -13.86 -20.45
CA ASP A 319 -0.03 -14.68 -21.43
C ASP A 319 0.03 -13.95 -22.78
N GLY A 320 1.05 -14.28 -23.59
CA GLY A 320 1.20 -13.76 -24.95
C GLY A 320 0.51 -14.63 -26.00
N ILE A 321 0.91 -14.46 -27.26
CA ILE A 321 0.35 -15.21 -28.40
C ILE A 321 0.55 -16.72 -28.32
N ASP A 322 1.48 -17.19 -27.50
CA ASP A 322 1.79 -18.62 -27.33
C ASP A 322 0.62 -19.39 -26.72
N VAL A 323 -0.25 -18.73 -25.95
CA VAL A 323 -1.50 -19.35 -25.50
C VAL A 323 -2.34 -19.82 -26.69
N LEU A 324 -2.36 -19.09 -27.82
CA LEU A 324 -3.14 -19.43 -29.02
C LEU A 324 -2.47 -20.45 -29.94
N THR A 325 -1.16 -20.69 -29.77
CA THR A 325 -0.36 -21.49 -30.72
C THR A 325 0.27 -22.74 -30.10
N GLY A 326 0.42 -22.78 -28.77
CA GLY A 326 1.08 -23.87 -28.04
C GLY A 326 2.62 -23.81 -28.06
N GLY A 327 3.25 -23.11 -29.00
CA GLY A 327 4.72 -23.05 -29.10
C GLY A 327 5.42 -24.41 -29.30
N SER A 328 6.74 -24.39 -29.49
CA SER A 328 7.51 -25.60 -29.82
C SER A 328 7.48 -26.67 -28.72
N TRP A 329 7.58 -26.25 -27.45
CA TRP A 329 7.54 -27.15 -26.30
C TRP A 329 6.21 -27.89 -26.15
N ASN A 330 5.10 -27.29 -26.58
CA ASN A 330 3.80 -27.95 -26.57
C ASN A 330 3.41 -28.54 -27.92
N LYS A 331 4.40 -28.81 -28.80
CA LYS A 331 4.24 -29.40 -30.13
C LYS A 331 3.33 -28.58 -31.04
N TRP A 332 3.27 -27.26 -30.84
CA TRP A 332 2.41 -26.33 -31.56
C TRP A 332 0.91 -26.67 -31.45
N LEU A 333 0.49 -27.15 -30.29
CA LEU A 333 -0.90 -27.42 -29.96
C LEU A 333 -1.35 -26.50 -28.82
N SER A 334 -2.26 -25.57 -29.12
CA SER A 334 -2.72 -24.55 -28.17
C SER A 334 -3.41 -25.16 -26.94
N GLU A 335 -4.13 -26.27 -27.12
CA GLU A 335 -4.73 -27.08 -26.04
C GLU A 335 -3.70 -27.65 -25.05
N ASN A 336 -2.43 -27.73 -25.45
CA ASN A 336 -1.32 -28.13 -24.59
C ASN A 336 -0.69 -26.93 -23.87
N HIS A 337 -1.17 -25.69 -24.02
CA HIS A 337 -0.76 -24.59 -23.14
C HIS A 337 -1.37 -24.78 -21.75
N TYR A 338 -0.64 -24.51 -20.66
CA TYR A 338 -1.11 -24.84 -19.30
C TYR A 338 -2.45 -24.17 -18.92
N ARG A 339 -2.73 -22.98 -19.47
CA ARG A 339 -4.03 -22.28 -19.32
C ARG A 339 -5.17 -22.93 -20.08
N GLN A 340 -4.88 -23.56 -21.21
CA GLN A 340 -5.87 -24.25 -22.04
C GLN A 340 -6.04 -25.72 -21.66
N ARG A 341 -5.00 -26.32 -21.07
CA ARG A 341 -4.97 -27.73 -20.70
C ARG A 341 -6.11 -28.09 -19.79
N ALA A 342 -6.87 -29.05 -20.26
CA ALA A 342 -7.92 -29.70 -19.53
C ALA A 342 -7.32 -30.80 -18.61
N ASN A 343 -7.13 -30.57 -17.29
CA ASN A 343 -6.88 -31.60 -16.23
C ASN A 343 -8.04 -31.85 -15.19
N GLY A 344 -8.66 -33.04 -15.15
CA GLY A 344 -9.75 -33.38 -14.20
C GLY A 344 -11.11 -32.61 -14.33
N LYS A 345 -11.65 -32.10 -13.21
CA LYS A 345 -12.94 -31.36 -13.15
C LYS A 345 -12.79 -29.82 -13.22
N ASN A 346 -11.56 -29.32 -13.09
CA ASN A 346 -11.24 -27.89 -13.06
C ASN A 346 -10.34 -27.59 -14.27
N LYS A 347 -10.87 -26.94 -15.31
CA LYS A 347 -10.21 -27.03 -16.62
C LYS A 347 -10.42 -25.81 -17.51
N GLY A 348 -9.65 -24.75 -17.36
CA GLY A 348 -9.47 -23.79 -18.45
C GLY A 348 -10.22 -22.48 -18.29
N ILE A 349 -10.47 -21.84 -19.43
CA ILE A 349 -10.70 -20.41 -19.52
C ILE A 349 -12.20 -20.13 -19.69
N SER A 350 -12.71 -19.19 -18.89
CA SER A 350 -13.99 -18.54 -19.11
C SER A 350 -13.77 -17.15 -19.70
N ASP A 351 -14.68 -16.73 -20.57
CA ASP A 351 -14.65 -15.41 -21.21
C ASP A 351 -16.06 -14.81 -21.15
N PRO A 352 -16.51 -14.34 -19.96
CA PRO A 352 -17.87 -13.83 -19.77
C PRO A 352 -18.13 -12.55 -20.57
N LYS A 353 -17.07 -11.80 -20.91
CA LYS A 353 -17.15 -10.57 -21.70
C LYS A 353 -17.05 -10.81 -23.21
N ASN A 354 -16.76 -12.04 -23.63
CA ASN A 354 -16.59 -12.43 -25.03
C ASN A 354 -15.54 -11.58 -25.75
N ILE A 355 -14.38 -11.33 -25.12
CA ILE A 355 -13.28 -10.50 -25.65
C ILE A 355 -12.14 -11.31 -26.28
N SER A 356 -12.09 -12.63 -26.04
CA SER A 356 -11.13 -13.54 -26.66
C SER A 356 -11.13 -13.55 -28.20
N PRO A 357 -12.25 -13.32 -28.92
CA PRO A 357 -12.23 -13.22 -30.37
C PRO A 357 -11.41 -12.02 -30.89
N ASP A 358 -11.43 -10.90 -30.17
CA ASP A 358 -10.68 -9.69 -30.54
C ASP A 358 -9.18 -9.89 -30.34
N PHE A 359 -8.79 -10.59 -29.26
CA PHE A 359 -7.42 -11.03 -29.05
C PHE A 359 -6.93 -11.93 -30.19
N TYR A 360 -7.71 -12.94 -30.58
CA TYR A 360 -7.37 -13.81 -31.71
C TYR A 360 -7.22 -13.01 -33.02
N ALA A 361 -8.16 -12.12 -33.32
CA ALA A 361 -8.13 -11.30 -34.53
C ALA A 361 -6.89 -10.39 -34.58
N THR A 362 -6.54 -9.77 -33.45
CA THR A 362 -5.37 -8.90 -33.33
C THR A 362 -4.08 -9.70 -33.49
N ALA A 363 -3.96 -10.85 -32.82
CA ALA A 363 -2.84 -11.77 -32.96
C ALA A 363 -2.64 -12.26 -34.39
N LYS A 364 -3.73 -12.65 -35.06
CA LYS A 364 -3.73 -13.10 -36.45
C LYS A 364 -3.20 -12.00 -37.38
N LYS A 365 -3.74 -10.79 -37.27
CA LYS A 365 -3.32 -9.65 -38.08
C LYS A 365 -1.85 -9.29 -37.84
N ALA A 366 -1.42 -9.27 -36.57
CA ALA A 366 -0.03 -9.00 -36.21
C ALA A 366 0.95 -9.99 -36.87
N LEU A 367 0.60 -11.28 -36.88
CA LEU A 367 1.40 -12.30 -37.57
C LEU A 367 1.41 -12.11 -39.10
N GLU A 368 0.25 -11.82 -39.71
CA GLU A 368 0.13 -11.54 -41.15
C GLU A 368 1.02 -10.36 -41.56
N ASP A 369 0.96 -9.26 -40.81
CA ASP A 369 1.77 -8.06 -41.05
C ASP A 369 3.27 -8.36 -40.93
N LYS A 370 3.68 -9.19 -39.96
CA LYS A 370 5.09 -9.60 -39.79
C LYS A 370 5.59 -10.50 -40.90
N ILE A 371 4.76 -11.44 -41.35
CA ILE A 371 5.05 -12.33 -42.49
C ILE A 371 5.24 -11.50 -43.77
N ALA A 372 4.35 -10.54 -44.01
CA ALA A 372 4.39 -9.68 -45.20
C ALA A 372 5.54 -8.65 -45.17
N SER A 373 6.08 -8.33 -43.99
CA SER A 373 7.07 -7.26 -43.84
C SER A 373 8.40 -7.57 -44.52
N PRO A 374 8.94 -6.68 -45.37
CA PRO A 374 10.26 -6.85 -45.97
C PRO A 374 11.41 -6.66 -44.97
N LYS A 375 11.13 -6.09 -43.78
CA LYS A 375 12.14 -5.77 -42.75
C LYS A 375 12.44 -6.96 -41.82
N VAL A 376 11.65 -8.03 -41.90
CA VAL A 376 11.82 -9.23 -41.06
C VAL A 376 12.73 -10.22 -41.79
N SER A 377 13.72 -10.77 -41.08
CA SER A 377 14.63 -11.76 -41.65
C SER A 377 13.90 -13.07 -42.01
N ASP A 378 14.41 -13.81 -42.99
CA ASP A 378 13.81 -15.09 -43.40
C ASP A 378 13.69 -16.10 -42.25
N LYS A 379 14.64 -16.06 -41.31
CA LYS A 379 14.61 -16.90 -40.10
C LYS A 379 13.40 -16.55 -39.22
N LEU A 380 13.17 -15.27 -38.95
CA LEU A 380 12.02 -14.83 -38.15
C LEU A 380 10.70 -15.04 -38.90
N LYS A 381 10.66 -14.83 -40.23
CA LYS A 381 9.47 -15.10 -41.04
C LYS A 381 9.03 -16.56 -40.94
N LYS A 382 9.98 -17.50 -40.94
CA LYS A 382 9.68 -18.94 -40.74
C LYS A 382 9.04 -19.20 -39.37
N ASP A 383 9.52 -18.53 -38.31
CA ASP A 383 8.90 -18.62 -36.97
C ASP A 383 7.47 -18.06 -36.98
N TYR A 384 7.25 -16.89 -37.58
CA TYR A 384 5.92 -16.29 -37.69
C TYR A 384 4.96 -17.12 -38.55
N HIS A 385 5.43 -17.71 -39.64
CA HIS A 385 4.65 -18.68 -40.43
C HIS A 385 4.26 -19.91 -39.61
N ALA A 386 5.16 -20.44 -38.78
CA ALA A 386 4.86 -21.56 -37.90
C ALA A 386 3.81 -21.17 -36.86
N LYS A 387 3.95 -20.02 -36.20
CA LYS A 387 2.94 -19.48 -35.28
C LYS A 387 1.58 -19.31 -35.97
N TYR A 388 1.55 -18.72 -37.16
CA TYR A 388 0.32 -18.50 -37.92
C TYR A 388 -0.37 -19.82 -38.31
N ALA A 389 0.39 -20.82 -38.77
CA ALA A 389 -0.15 -22.12 -39.16
C ALA A 389 -0.82 -22.87 -37.99
N HIS A 390 -0.41 -22.59 -36.76
CA HIS A 390 -0.93 -23.23 -35.54
C HIS A 390 -1.81 -22.31 -34.71
N LEU A 391 -2.14 -21.12 -35.21
CA LEU A 391 -2.97 -20.16 -34.51
C LEU A 391 -4.41 -20.67 -34.41
N GLN A 392 -4.87 -20.96 -33.20
CA GLN A 392 -6.23 -21.43 -32.92
C GLN A 392 -6.94 -20.48 -31.94
N PRO A 393 -8.28 -20.31 -32.04
CA PRO A 393 -9.04 -19.59 -31.03
C PRO A 393 -8.84 -20.19 -29.63
N LEU A 394 -9.04 -19.37 -28.59
CA LEU A 394 -9.05 -19.88 -27.22
C LEU A 394 -10.19 -20.89 -27.02
N ILE A 395 -9.89 -21.97 -26.32
CA ILE A 395 -10.90 -22.94 -25.90
C ILE A 395 -11.62 -22.33 -24.68
N VAL A 396 -12.74 -21.65 -24.95
CA VAL A 396 -13.59 -21.05 -23.93
C VAL A 396 -14.61 -22.08 -23.43
N TYR A 397 -14.67 -22.24 -22.12
CA TYR A 397 -15.59 -23.14 -21.46
C TYR A 397 -16.70 -22.37 -20.75
N LYS A 398 -17.89 -22.96 -20.74
CA LYS A 398 -19.04 -22.48 -19.97
C LYS A 398 -19.14 -23.26 -18.67
N GLU A 399 -19.33 -22.56 -17.56
CA GLU A 399 -19.55 -23.18 -16.26
C GLU A 399 -20.74 -24.15 -16.33
N SER A 400 -20.57 -25.33 -15.72
CA SER A 400 -21.64 -26.32 -15.62
C SER A 400 -21.50 -27.14 -14.34
N LYS A 401 -22.50 -27.98 -14.02
CA LYS A 401 -22.46 -28.83 -12.81
C LYS A 401 -21.26 -29.78 -12.75
N THR A 402 -20.62 -30.08 -13.88
CA THR A 402 -19.49 -31.01 -13.99
C THR A 402 -18.15 -30.31 -14.24
N TYR A 403 -18.15 -29.00 -14.41
CA TYR A 403 -17.02 -28.23 -14.90
C TYR A 403 -16.95 -26.86 -14.23
N LYS A 404 -15.77 -26.51 -13.69
CA LYS A 404 -15.48 -25.16 -13.22
C LYS A 404 -14.29 -24.57 -13.98
N PRO A 405 -14.41 -23.34 -14.51
CA PRO A 405 -13.27 -22.62 -15.08
C PRO A 405 -12.28 -22.25 -13.97
N LEU A 406 -11.01 -22.25 -14.33
CA LEU A 406 -9.90 -21.87 -13.44
C LEU A 406 -9.48 -20.41 -13.63
N PHE A 407 -9.75 -19.88 -14.82
CA PHE A 407 -9.31 -18.56 -15.22
C PHE A 407 -10.48 -17.82 -15.89
N GLU A 408 -10.58 -16.53 -15.61
CA GLU A 408 -11.49 -15.61 -16.28
C GLU A 408 -10.66 -14.62 -17.09
N VAL A 409 -10.99 -14.45 -18.37
CA VAL A 409 -10.44 -13.38 -19.20
C VAL A 409 -11.04 -12.06 -18.76
N VAL A 410 -10.18 -11.12 -18.35
CA VAL A 410 -10.62 -9.82 -17.82
C VAL A 410 -10.24 -8.63 -18.70
N ALA A 411 -9.18 -8.76 -19.51
CA ALA A 411 -8.74 -7.77 -20.48
C ALA A 411 -7.88 -8.40 -21.60
N THR A 412 -7.78 -7.69 -22.72
CA THR A 412 -6.90 -8.03 -23.86
C THR A 412 -6.34 -6.74 -24.44
N TYR A 413 -5.03 -6.68 -24.66
CA TYR A 413 -4.36 -5.54 -25.29
C TYR A 413 -3.26 -6.04 -26.21
N ALA A 414 -3.10 -5.39 -27.37
CA ALA A 414 -2.07 -5.77 -28.33
C ALA A 414 -2.12 -7.28 -28.64
N VAL A 415 -1.06 -8.03 -28.30
CA VAL A 415 -1.00 -9.49 -28.45
C VAL A 415 -0.82 -10.19 -27.09
N SER A 416 -1.39 -9.58 -26.04
CA SER A 416 -1.47 -10.16 -24.70
C SER A 416 -2.92 -10.28 -24.23
N ILE A 417 -3.13 -11.28 -23.38
CA ILE A 417 -4.40 -11.54 -22.72
C ILE A 417 -4.18 -11.66 -21.21
N PHE A 418 -5.11 -11.10 -20.45
CA PHE A 418 -5.01 -10.96 -19.00
C PHE A 418 -6.11 -11.75 -18.31
N TYR A 419 -5.74 -12.40 -17.21
CA TYR A 419 -6.59 -13.35 -16.52
C TYR A 419 -6.70 -13.05 -15.05
N LYS A 420 -7.85 -13.42 -14.49
CA LYS A 420 -8.05 -13.58 -13.05
C LYS A 420 -8.23 -15.05 -12.72
N THR A 421 -7.52 -15.52 -11.70
CA THR A 421 -7.65 -16.89 -11.20
C THR A 421 -8.93 -17.02 -10.36
N LEU A 422 -9.74 -18.02 -10.70
CA LEU A 422 -10.99 -18.33 -10.00
C LEU A 422 -10.70 -19.36 -8.91
N LYS A 423 -11.11 -19.04 -7.68
CA LYS A 423 -10.92 -19.89 -6.49
C LYS A 423 -12.07 -20.88 -6.28
#